data_AF-A0A3D5A0A3-F1
#
_entry.id   AF-A0A3D5A0A3-F1
#
_cell.length_a   1.000
_cell.length_b   1.000
_cell.length_c   1.000
_cell.angle_alpha   90.00
_cell.angle_beta   90.00
_cell.angle_gamma   90.00
#
_symmetry.space_group_name_H-M   'P 1'
#
loop_
_entity.id
_entity.type
_entity.pdbx_description
1 polymer ?
#
loop_
_entity_poly.entity_id
_entity_poly.type
_entity_poly.pdbx_seq_one_letter_code
_entity_poly.pdbx_strand_id
1 'polypeptide(L)'
;MGRYDVRVAECGERIEVMRVHDCERLRELVADAEGLRVWVAGKLAVDRRVCGEPLIGHGPRVAPTLKLREQHDIPAGAARLARILNEAGARVTIAGIVGDDLPGAGLLAQLESEGIDTSGVVISEAVATEMSMTVVSACEPERCVCEGITVCECGDEMV
;
A
#
# COMPACT_ATOMS: atom_id res chain seq x y z
N MET A 1 4.92 -9.50 -9.85
CA MET A 1 5.19 -9.84 -8.43
C MET A 1 6.27 -8.92 -7.91
N GLY A 2 5.93 -8.04 -6.95
CA GLY A 2 6.93 -7.23 -6.26
C GLY A 2 7.81 -8.12 -5.38
N ARG A 3 9.13 -7.90 -5.38
CA ARG A 3 10.05 -8.55 -4.45
C ARG A 3 10.23 -7.61 -3.26
N TYR A 4 9.95 -8.10 -2.06
CA TYR A 4 10.14 -7.36 -0.82
C TYR A 4 11.13 -8.11 0.07
N ASP A 5 12.10 -7.40 0.63
CA ASP A 5 12.98 -7.94 1.65
C ASP A 5 12.41 -7.53 3.02
N VAL A 6 11.90 -8.51 3.77
CA VAL A 6 11.41 -8.31 5.15
C VAL A 6 12.52 -8.76 6.08
N ARG A 7 12.80 -7.99 7.13
CA ARG A 7 13.72 -8.38 8.19
C ARG A 7 12.95 -8.45 9.49
N VAL A 8 12.85 -9.65 10.06
CA VAL A 8 12.21 -9.86 11.36
C VAL A 8 13.32 -9.86 12.40
N ALA A 9 13.16 -9.05 13.45
CA ALA A 9 14.15 -8.93 14.52
C ALA A 9 13.47 -8.94 15.89
N GLU A 10 13.63 -10.06 16.61
CA GLU A 10 13.27 -10.12 18.03
C GLU A 10 14.30 -9.40 18.90
N CYS A 11 13.88 -8.92 20.08
CA CYS A 11 14.76 -8.15 20.95
C CYS A 11 15.77 -9.06 21.66
N GLY A 12 16.96 -9.23 21.08
CA GLY A 12 18.11 -9.85 21.75
C GLY A 12 18.80 -10.99 20.98
N GLU A 13 18.20 -11.54 19.91
CA GLU A 13 18.81 -12.60 19.10
C GLU A 13 18.48 -12.47 17.60
N ARG A 14 19.21 -13.26 16.81
CA ARG A 14 19.26 -13.44 15.34
C ARG A 14 18.22 -12.66 14.51
N ILE A 15 18.72 -11.84 13.60
CA ILE A 15 17.93 -11.21 12.53
C ILE A 15 17.67 -12.27 11.45
N GLU A 16 16.41 -12.61 11.23
CA GLU A 16 16.01 -13.43 10.09
C GLU A 16 15.60 -12.51 8.93
N VAL A 17 16.33 -12.62 7.82
CA VAL A 17 15.97 -11.93 6.58
C VAL A 17 15.04 -12.84 5.81
N MET A 18 13.77 -12.47 5.76
CA MET A 18 12.74 -13.21 5.07
C MET A 18 12.39 -12.53 3.75
N ARG A 19 12.60 -13.25 2.65
CA ARG A 19 12.16 -12.79 1.34
C ARG A 19 10.72 -13.22 1.11
N VAL A 20 9.83 -12.24 0.96
CA VAL A 20 8.42 -12.52 0.69
C VAL A 20 8.22 -12.45 -0.82
N HIS A 21 8.02 -13.60 -1.45
CA HIS A 21 7.87 -13.73 -2.90
C HIS A 21 6.62 -14.52 -3.31
N ASP A 22 6.01 -15.27 -2.41
CA ASP A 22 4.80 -16.04 -2.62
C ASP A 22 3.76 -15.81 -1.50
N CYS A 23 2.55 -16.28 -1.73
CA CYS A 23 1.42 -16.07 -0.84
C CYS A 23 1.47 -16.95 0.41
N GLU A 24 2.14 -18.10 0.37
CA GLU A 24 2.23 -19.01 1.52
C GLU A 24 3.12 -18.38 2.60
N ARG A 25 4.30 -17.89 2.20
CA ARG A 25 5.24 -17.24 3.11
C ARG A 25 4.70 -15.96 3.72
N LEU A 26 3.90 -15.21 2.97
CA LEU A 26 3.21 -14.03 3.49
C LEU A 26 2.17 -14.42 4.54
N ARG A 27 1.40 -15.50 4.32
CA ARG A 27 0.38 -15.96 5.28
C ARG A 27 1.01 -16.41 6.60
N GLU A 28 2.11 -17.16 6.54
CA GLU A 28 2.88 -17.55 7.74
C GLU A 28 3.28 -16.31 8.55
N LEU A 29 3.84 -15.29 7.87
CA LEU A 29 4.28 -14.07 8.54
C LEU A 29 3.11 -13.30 9.18
N VAL A 30 1.97 -13.24 8.52
CA VAL A 30 0.78 -12.53 9.00
C VAL A 30 0.12 -13.28 10.16
N ALA A 31 0.09 -14.61 10.12
CA ALA A 31 -0.54 -15.43 11.16
C ALA A 31 0.12 -15.24 12.53
N ASP A 32 1.45 -15.10 12.56
CA ASP A 32 2.23 -14.97 13.79
C ASP A 32 2.76 -13.54 14.00
N ALA A 33 2.19 -12.54 13.32
CA ALA A 33 2.69 -11.16 13.32
C ALA A 33 2.53 -10.44 14.68
N GLU A 34 1.59 -10.85 15.52
CA GLU A 34 1.20 -10.12 16.71
C GLU A 34 2.37 -9.93 17.68
N GLY A 35 2.70 -8.68 17.99
CA GLY A 35 3.79 -8.32 18.90
C GLY A 35 5.20 -8.43 18.31
N LEU A 36 5.36 -8.95 17.08
CA LEU A 36 6.66 -8.99 16.40
C LEU A 36 7.13 -7.57 16.04
N ARG A 37 8.45 -7.38 16.02
CA ARG A 37 9.06 -6.16 15.48
C ARG A 37 9.64 -6.44 14.11
N VAL A 38 9.09 -5.78 13.10
CA VAL A 38 9.36 -6.09 11.70
C VAL A 38 9.88 -4.87 10.98
N TRP A 39 10.98 -5.02 10.26
CA TRP A 39 11.49 -4.03 9.32
C TRP A 39 11.09 -4.43 7.91
N VAL A 40 10.35 -3.57 7.23
CA VAL A 40 9.97 -3.76 5.82
C VAL A 40 10.80 -2.82 4.97
N ALA A 41 11.67 -3.36 4.11
CA ALA A 41 12.49 -2.57 3.22
C ALA A 41 12.07 -2.79 1.77
N GLY A 42 11.87 -1.68 1.04
CA GLY A 42 11.63 -1.77 -0.38
C GLY A 42 11.06 -0.51 -0.99
N LYS A 43 10.41 -0.70 -2.14
CA LYS A 43 9.83 0.38 -2.92
C LYS A 43 8.60 0.97 -2.23
N LEU A 44 8.64 2.27 -1.99
CA LEU A 44 7.51 3.06 -1.51
C LEU A 44 6.83 3.72 -2.70
N ALA A 45 5.53 3.51 -2.83
CA ALA A 45 4.76 4.00 -3.95
C ALA A 45 3.31 4.26 -3.52
N VAL A 46 2.60 5.04 -4.33
CA VAL A 46 1.18 5.36 -4.15
C VAL A 46 0.40 4.87 -5.36
N ASP A 47 -0.73 4.22 -5.14
CA ASP A 47 -1.73 3.98 -6.19
C ASP A 47 -2.93 4.89 -5.95
N ARG A 48 -3.09 5.90 -6.82
CA ARG A 48 -4.16 6.88 -6.74
C ARG A 48 -5.40 6.36 -7.46
N ARG A 49 -6.48 6.18 -6.72
CA ARG A 49 -7.77 5.81 -7.27
C ARG A 49 -8.66 7.05 -7.40
N VAL A 50 -9.04 7.37 -8.63
CA VAL A 50 -9.95 8.48 -8.94
C VAL A 50 -11.30 7.94 -9.39
N CYS A 51 -12.32 8.25 -8.60
CA CYS A 51 -13.69 7.81 -8.81
C CYS A 51 -14.55 8.98 -9.26
N GLY A 52 -15.32 8.76 -10.32
CA GLY A 52 -16.19 9.80 -10.85
C GLY A 52 -17.38 9.28 -11.64
N GLU A 53 -18.31 10.19 -11.87
CA GLU A 53 -19.46 9.94 -12.74
C GLU A 53 -19.14 10.38 -14.17
N PRO A 54 -19.36 9.53 -15.19
CA PRO A 54 -19.23 9.92 -16.59
C PRO A 54 -20.09 11.14 -16.90
N LEU A 55 -19.45 12.20 -17.40
CA LEU A 55 -20.17 13.33 -17.96
C LEU A 55 -20.52 13.02 -19.41
N ILE A 56 -21.76 12.59 -19.64
CA ILE A 56 -22.31 12.51 -20.99
C ILE A 56 -22.64 13.95 -21.41
N GLY A 57 -21.89 14.48 -22.37
CA GLY A 57 -22.21 15.76 -22.99
C GLY A 57 -22.38 15.59 -24.50
N HIS A 58 -23.34 16.30 -25.07
CA HIS A 58 -23.48 16.44 -26.52
C HIS A 58 -22.47 17.49 -27.02
N GLY A 59 -21.50 17.06 -27.82
CA GLY A 59 -20.45 17.89 -28.40
C GLY A 59 -19.24 17.05 -28.85
N PRO A 60 -18.29 17.60 -29.61
CA PRO A 60 -17.11 16.86 -30.08
C PRO A 60 -16.12 16.69 -28.92
N ARG A 61 -16.43 15.84 -27.95
CA ARG A 61 -15.48 15.51 -26.88
C ARG A 61 -14.37 14.64 -27.48
N VAL A 62 -13.13 15.10 -27.32
CA VAL A 62 -11.91 14.43 -27.80
C VAL A 62 -11.46 13.32 -26.82
N ALA A 63 -11.94 13.34 -25.57
CA ALA A 63 -11.65 12.32 -24.56
C ALA A 63 -12.81 12.15 -23.56
N PRO A 64 -12.91 10.98 -22.88
CA PRO A 64 -13.85 10.77 -21.78
C PRO A 64 -13.65 11.83 -20.68
N THR A 65 -14.75 12.31 -20.09
CA THR A 65 -14.70 13.27 -18.97
C THR A 65 -15.51 12.74 -17.80
N LEU A 66 -15.00 12.93 -16.60
CA LEU A 66 -15.64 12.52 -15.35
C LEU A 66 -15.89 13.73 -14.47
N LYS A 67 -17.03 13.73 -13.78
CA LYS A 67 -17.24 14.58 -12.60
C LYS A 67 -16.59 13.87 -11.42
N LEU A 68 -15.50 14.45 -10.90
CA LEU A 68 -14.79 13.91 -9.74
C LEU A 68 -15.76 13.78 -8.55
N ARG A 69 -15.79 12.61 -7.93
CA ARG A 69 -16.54 12.35 -6.71
C ARG A 69 -15.58 12.14 -5.55
N GLU A 70 -14.63 11.23 -5.74
CA GLU A 70 -13.68 10.84 -4.72
C GLU A 70 -12.30 10.60 -5.32
N GLN A 71 -11.29 10.81 -4.50
CA GLN A 71 -9.91 10.46 -4.79
C GLN A 71 -9.29 9.89 -3.53
N HIS A 72 -8.67 8.72 -3.67
CA HIS A 72 -8.00 8.02 -2.58
C HIS A 72 -6.58 7.69 -3.00
N ASP A 73 -5.62 8.03 -2.16
CA ASP A 73 -4.23 7.62 -2.31
C ASP A 73 -4.01 6.36 -1.48
N ILE A 74 -3.63 5.26 -2.15
CA ILE A 74 -3.52 3.95 -1.52
C ILE A 74 -2.04 3.56 -1.46
N PRO A 75 -1.49 3.25 -0.28
CA PRO A 75 -0.14 2.73 -0.15
C PRO A 75 0.11 1.50 -1.04
N ALA A 76 1.23 1.50 -1.75
CA ALA A 76 1.63 0.45 -2.67
C ALA A 76 3.08 0.00 -2.39
N GLY A 77 3.45 -1.14 -2.96
CA GLY A 77 4.77 -1.72 -2.75
C GLY A 77 5.00 -2.16 -1.30
N ALA A 78 6.17 -1.83 -0.76
CA ALA A 78 6.55 -2.13 0.62
C ALA A 78 5.63 -1.43 1.64
N ALA A 79 5.08 -0.27 1.30
CA ALA A 79 4.14 0.44 2.16
C ALA A 79 2.85 -0.36 2.39
N ARG A 80 2.35 -1.05 1.36
CA ARG A 80 1.19 -1.95 1.51
C ARG A 80 1.48 -3.13 2.43
N LEU A 81 2.66 -3.73 2.29
CA LEU A 81 3.06 -4.85 3.14
C LEU A 81 3.20 -4.42 4.61
N ALA A 82 3.79 -3.25 4.85
CA ALA A 82 3.90 -2.68 6.18
C ALA A 82 2.52 -2.50 6.83
N ARG A 83 1.53 -2.00 6.07
CA ARG A 83 0.15 -1.88 6.54
C ARG A 83 -0.48 -3.22 6.93
N ILE A 84 -0.37 -4.24 6.07
CA ILE A 84 -0.89 -5.58 6.37
C ILE A 84 -0.31 -6.12 7.67
N LEU A 85 1.00 -5.99 7.87
CA LEU A 85 1.67 -6.49 9.07
C LEU A 85 1.31 -5.70 10.32
N ASN A 86 1.16 -4.38 10.19
CA ASN A 86 0.73 -3.50 11.27
C ASN A 86 -0.72 -3.79 11.68
N GLU A 87 -1.63 -3.97 10.71
CA GLU A 87 -3.02 -4.39 10.93
C GLU A 87 -3.09 -5.78 11.59
N ALA A 88 -2.13 -6.66 11.32
CA ALA A 88 -1.98 -7.96 11.97
C ALA A 88 -1.32 -7.91 13.37
N GLY A 89 -1.05 -6.72 13.91
CA GLY A 89 -0.54 -6.53 15.27
C GLY A 89 0.99 -6.51 15.40
N ALA A 90 1.75 -6.53 14.29
CA ALA A 90 3.19 -6.31 14.34
C ALA A 90 3.51 -4.83 14.60
N ARG A 91 4.67 -4.58 15.20
CA ARG A 91 5.29 -3.25 15.29
C ARG A 91 6.21 -3.08 14.10
N VAL A 92 5.79 -2.28 13.13
CA VAL A 92 6.47 -2.18 11.84
C VAL A 92 7.28 -0.89 11.75
N THR A 93 8.56 -1.03 11.36
CA THR A 93 9.39 0.07 10.86
C THR A 93 9.59 -0.12 9.35
N ILE A 94 9.38 0.92 8.56
CA ILE A 94 9.51 0.87 7.11
C ILE A 94 10.75 1.64 6.65
N ALA A 95 11.42 1.10 5.63
CA ALA A 95 12.58 1.71 4.99
C ALA A 95 12.44 1.71 3.47
N GLY A 96 12.83 2.83 2.86
CA GLY A 96 12.74 3.05 1.43
C GLY A 96 13.05 4.48 1.04
N ILE A 97 12.74 4.85 -0.19
CA ILE A 97 12.94 6.20 -0.72
C ILE A 97 11.60 6.74 -1.19
N VAL A 98 11.29 7.98 -0.82
CA VAL A 98 10.22 8.79 -1.41
C VAL A 98 10.81 10.08 -1.97
N GLY A 99 10.11 10.69 -2.91
CA GLY A 99 10.43 12.03 -3.39
C GLY A 99 10.06 13.11 -2.36
N ASP A 100 10.72 14.26 -2.44
CA ASP A 100 10.25 15.48 -1.76
C ASP A 100 9.07 16.09 -2.54
N ASP A 101 7.92 15.40 -2.47
CA ASP A 101 6.70 15.76 -3.19
C ASP A 101 5.42 15.43 -2.41
N LEU A 102 4.27 15.90 -2.92
CA LEU A 102 2.97 15.70 -2.27
C LEU A 102 2.59 14.22 -2.07
N PRO A 103 2.78 13.32 -3.06
CA PRO A 103 2.51 11.89 -2.83
C PRO A 103 3.42 11.28 -1.75
N GLY A 104 4.70 11.65 -1.70
CA GLY A 104 5.64 11.18 -0.68
C GLY A 104 5.23 11.65 0.71
N ALA A 105 4.97 12.95 0.87
CA ALA A 105 4.50 13.53 2.13
C ALA A 105 3.16 12.92 2.59
N GLY A 106 2.21 12.73 1.67
CA GLY A 106 0.91 12.11 1.96
C GLY A 106 1.05 10.65 2.40
N LEU A 107 1.91 9.88 1.72
CA LEU A 107 2.18 8.49 2.08
C LEU A 107 2.79 8.38 3.49
N LEU A 108 3.79 9.21 3.80
CA LEU A 108 4.43 9.20 5.12
C LEU A 108 3.45 9.57 6.23
N ALA A 109 2.69 10.66 6.04
CA ALA A 109 1.69 11.09 7.01
C ALA A 109 0.61 10.02 7.25
N GLN A 110 0.17 9.32 6.19
CA GLN A 110 -0.76 8.22 6.32
C GLN A 110 -0.17 7.07 7.15
N LEU A 111 1.04 6.60 6.81
CA LEU A 111 1.68 5.49 7.51
C LEU A 111 1.91 5.80 9.00
N GLU A 112 2.36 7.03 9.30
CA GLU A 112 2.55 7.51 10.68
C GLU A 112 1.23 7.55 11.46
N SER A 113 0.14 8.00 10.83
CA SER A 113 -1.19 8.02 11.45
C SER A 113 -1.73 6.63 11.78
N GLU A 114 -1.27 5.61 11.03
CA GLU A 114 -1.60 4.19 11.25
C GLU A 114 -0.67 3.51 12.27
N GLY A 115 0.33 4.25 12.81
CA GLY A 115 1.26 3.74 13.83
C GLY A 115 2.51 3.04 13.26
N ILE A 116 2.77 3.16 11.96
CA ILE A 116 3.94 2.58 11.30
C ILE A 116 5.12 3.56 11.44
N ASP A 117 6.26 3.06 11.90
CA ASP A 117 7.48 3.85 12.07
C ASP A 117 8.17 4.10 10.71
N THR A 118 8.19 5.37 10.29
CA THR A 118 8.78 5.85 9.03
C THR A 118 10.21 6.34 9.17
N SER A 119 10.86 6.19 10.33
CA SER A 119 12.23 6.67 10.58
C SER A 119 13.29 6.08 9.65
N GLY A 120 13.00 4.95 9.00
CA GLY A 120 13.86 4.33 7.99
C GLY A 120 13.70 4.88 6.58
N VAL A 121 12.81 5.85 6.34
CA VAL A 121 12.55 6.41 5.01
C VAL A 121 13.47 7.59 4.70
N VAL A 122 14.04 7.57 3.50
CA VAL A 122 14.84 8.68 2.95
C VAL A 122 13.97 9.52 2.03
N ILE A 123 13.88 10.82 2.32
CA ILE A 123 13.26 11.81 1.43
C ILE A 123 14.34 12.32 0.47
N SER A 124 14.04 12.35 -0.82
CA SER A 124 15.02 12.72 -1.86
C SER A 124 14.44 13.73 -2.85
N GLU A 125 15.14 14.83 -3.07
CA GLU A 125 14.84 15.78 -4.14
C GLU A 125 15.24 15.25 -5.54
N ALA A 126 16.02 14.17 -5.59
CA ALA A 126 16.57 13.63 -6.83
C ALA A 126 15.62 12.67 -7.57
N VAL A 127 14.56 12.21 -6.91
CA VAL A 127 13.56 11.29 -7.46
C VAL A 127 12.15 11.77 -7.10
N ALA A 128 11.19 11.47 -7.97
CA ALA A 128 9.77 11.61 -7.63
C ALA A 128 9.27 10.36 -6.91
N THR A 129 8.32 10.51 -5.99
CA THR A 129 7.58 9.39 -5.43
C THR A 129 6.84 8.67 -6.54
N GLU A 130 7.03 7.36 -6.64
CA GLU A 130 6.34 6.61 -7.69
C GLU A 130 4.84 6.58 -7.41
N MET A 131 4.06 6.99 -8.41
CA MET A 131 2.61 7.02 -8.33
C MET A 131 1.97 6.43 -9.59
N SER A 132 1.08 5.46 -9.41
CA SER A 132 0.13 5.04 -10.46
C SER A 132 -1.22 5.71 -10.24
N MET A 133 -2.01 5.84 -11.32
CA MET A 133 -3.34 6.41 -11.25
C MET A 133 -4.33 5.51 -11.98
N THR A 134 -5.36 5.08 -11.27
CA THR A 134 -6.46 4.30 -11.82
C THR A 134 -7.74 5.13 -11.78
N VAL A 135 -8.36 5.29 -12.94
CA VAL A 135 -9.61 6.05 -13.11
C VAL A 135 -10.78 5.09 -13.24
N VAL A 136 -11.74 5.20 -12.33
CA VAL A 136 -12.91 4.29 -12.25
C VAL A 136 -14.20 5.08 -12.45
N SER A 137 -15.00 4.68 -13.44
CA SER A 137 -16.36 5.18 -13.64
C SER A 137 -17.34 4.37 -12.80
N ALA A 138 -18.23 5.05 -12.06
CA ALA A 138 -19.22 4.45 -11.16
C ALA A 138 -18.58 3.69 -9.98
N CYS A 139 -18.34 4.42 -8.89
CA CYS A 139 -18.04 3.80 -7.60
C CYS A 139 -19.39 3.40 -6.99
N GLU A 140 -19.72 2.10 -6.95
CA GLU A 140 -20.81 1.65 -6.07
C GLU A 140 -20.36 1.89 -4.62
N PRO A 141 -21.10 2.69 -3.83
CA PRO A 141 -20.67 3.10 -2.49
C PRO A 141 -20.53 1.92 -1.51
N GLU A 142 -21.11 0.75 -1.81
CA GLU A 142 -21.18 -0.39 -0.88
C GLU A 142 -20.10 -1.46 -1.09
N ARG A 143 -19.23 -1.33 -2.12
CA ARG A 143 -18.12 -2.29 -2.37
C ARG A 143 -16.73 -1.74 -2.08
N CYS A 144 -16.62 -0.50 -1.61
CA CYS A 144 -15.34 0.08 -1.21
C CYS A 144 -15.13 -0.03 0.31
N VAL A 145 -14.86 -1.24 0.78
CA VAL A 145 -14.19 -1.39 2.08
C VAL A 145 -12.72 -1.06 1.85
N CYS A 146 -12.28 0.10 2.36
CA CYS A 146 -10.87 0.40 2.56
C CYS A 146 -10.56 0.56 4.06
N GLU A 147 -11.39 -0.01 4.95
CA GLU A 147 -11.20 0.01 6.41
C GLU A 147 -10.62 -1.30 6.97
N GLY A 148 -10.31 -2.27 6.11
CA GLY A 148 -9.63 -3.50 6.51
C GLY A 148 -9.29 -4.37 5.30
N ILE A 149 -8.05 -4.86 5.25
CA ILE A 149 -7.60 -5.72 4.16
C ILE A 149 -8.23 -7.11 4.34
N THR A 150 -9.18 -7.47 3.47
CA THR A 150 -9.56 -8.88 3.31
C THR A 150 -8.43 -9.58 2.56
N VAL A 151 -7.70 -10.47 3.24
CA VAL A 151 -6.87 -11.46 2.54
C VAL A 151 -7.81 -12.24 1.63
N CYS A 152 -7.66 -12.07 0.31
CA CYS A 152 -8.41 -12.88 -0.65
C CYS A 152 -8.05 -14.35 -0.41
N GLU A 153 -8.99 -15.13 0.11
CA GLU A 153 -8.97 -16.58 -0.04
C GLU A 153 -9.27 -16.85 -1.52
N CYS A 154 -8.22 -17.04 -2.32
CA CYS A 154 -8.37 -17.66 -3.63
C CYS A 154 -8.78 -19.12 -3.38
N GLY A 155 -10.08 -19.36 -3.30
CA GLY A 155 -10.64 -20.69 -3.44
C GLY A 155 -10.52 -21.12 -4.90
N ASP A 156 -9.85 -22.24 -5.13
CA ASP A 156 -9.79 -22.96 -6.41
C ASP A 156 -11.16 -23.56 -6.79
N GLU A 157 -12.19 -22.72 -6.95
CA GLU A 157 -13.44 -23.14 -7.58
C GLU A 157 -13.74 -22.26 -8.78
N MET A 158 -13.12 -22.62 -9.90
CA MET A 158 -13.71 -22.38 -11.21
C MET A 158 -14.95 -23.26 -11.37
N VAL A 159 -16.14 -22.63 -11.33
CA VAL A 159 -17.35 -23.14 -11.98
C VAL A 159 -17.98 -22.01 -12.78
#